data_AF-A0A942E0I8-F1
#
_entry.id   AF-A0A942E0I8-F1
#
_cell.length_a   1.000
_cell.length_b   1.000
_cell.length_c   1.000
_cell.angle_alpha   90.00
_cell.angle_beta   90.00
_cell.angle_gamma   90.00
#
_symmetry.space_group_name_H-M   'P 1'
#
loop_
_entity.id
_entity.type
_entity.pdbx_description
1 polymer ?
#
loop_
_entity_poly.entity_id
_entity_poly.type
_entity_poly.pdbx_seq_one_letter_code
_entity_poly.pdbx_strand_id
1 'polypeptide(L)'
;MKDGSAFLNDNALSIADAMVRDAERLRIAVSVGPSGARLIDAGARVTGGIEAGIRIAEICMGGLGSVAASFNQGAEKWPYTIEVRSSQPVLACLGSQYAGWNLSTEGYFAMGSGPGRALAHAEPLHKTLTYRDQSSSAVLVLETAEPPPPKVVEKVAKATGVQPQNLTFIYAPTQSLAGSVQIVARVLEVALHKAHELKFPLDDIVDGAGSAPIPAPHPDFLAAMGRTNDAIIYGGTVQLFVRGEADAAHELAEKLPSRASRDYGEPFREVFKRVKGDFYAIDPHLFSPAEVIVTAIDYGETFRAGGRDFGMLERSLG
;
A
#
# COMPACT_ATOMS: atom_id res chain seq x y z
N MET A 1 12.50 14.20 -4.86
CA MET A 1 12.60 14.96 -6.11
C MET A 1 11.31 15.74 -6.27
N LYS A 2 11.34 17.05 -5.95
CA LYS A 2 10.16 17.95 -6.02
C LYS A 2 9.93 18.50 -7.43
N ASP A 3 10.92 18.30 -8.32
CA ASP A 3 11.05 18.99 -9.62
C ASP A 3 10.94 18.07 -10.85
N GLY A 4 10.13 17.00 -10.79
CA GLY A 4 9.65 16.33 -12.02
C GLY A 4 10.59 15.34 -12.72
N SER A 5 11.50 14.68 -12.00
CA SER A 5 12.42 13.66 -12.58
C SER A 5 12.10 12.22 -12.18
N ALA A 6 11.00 11.96 -11.45
CA ALA A 6 10.51 10.60 -11.25
C ALA A 6 9.67 10.19 -12.47
N PHE A 7 9.73 8.91 -12.84
CA PHE A 7 8.96 8.33 -13.95
C PHE A 7 8.13 7.18 -13.40
N LEU A 8 7.08 7.50 -12.64
CA LEU A 8 6.40 6.47 -11.82
C LEU A 8 5.77 5.38 -12.68
N ASN A 9 5.05 5.77 -13.74
CA ASN A 9 4.42 4.81 -14.65
C ASN A 9 5.45 4.02 -15.47
N ASP A 10 6.53 4.65 -15.96
CA ASP A 10 7.55 3.95 -16.76
C ASP A 10 8.36 2.97 -15.91
N ASN A 11 8.68 3.33 -14.66
CA ASN A 11 9.32 2.44 -13.70
C ASN A 11 8.42 1.25 -13.37
N ALA A 12 7.15 1.50 -13.04
CA ALA A 12 6.18 0.43 -12.78
C ALA A 12 5.94 -0.45 -14.01
N LEU A 13 5.92 0.12 -15.21
CA LEU A 13 5.80 -0.62 -16.46
C LEU A 13 6.99 -1.56 -16.63
N SER A 14 8.21 -1.09 -16.35
CA SER A 14 9.42 -1.90 -16.40
C SER A 14 9.37 -3.10 -15.43
N ILE A 15 8.81 -2.90 -14.23
CA ILE A 15 8.59 -3.98 -13.26
C ILE A 15 7.52 -4.95 -13.75
N ALA A 16 6.41 -4.45 -14.29
CA ALA A 16 5.36 -5.28 -14.87
C ALA A 16 5.86 -6.12 -16.05
N ASP A 17 6.71 -5.55 -16.92
CA ASP A 17 7.35 -6.27 -18.02
C ASP A 17 8.27 -7.39 -17.53
N ALA A 18 8.98 -7.16 -16.42
CA ALA A 18 9.75 -8.20 -15.75
C ALA A 18 8.85 -9.30 -15.17
N MET A 19 7.71 -8.94 -14.57
CA MET A 19 6.73 -9.92 -14.11
C MET A 19 6.21 -10.79 -15.26
N VAL A 20 5.93 -10.20 -16.42
CA VAL A 20 5.48 -10.94 -17.62
C VAL A 20 6.54 -11.93 -18.09
N ARG A 21 7.82 -11.54 -18.11
CA ARG A 21 8.93 -12.46 -18.46
C ARG A 21 9.06 -13.62 -17.47
N ASP A 22 8.79 -13.34 -16.20
CA ASP A 22 8.87 -14.32 -15.10
C ASP A 22 7.52 -15.00 -14.78
N ALA A 23 6.54 -14.96 -15.69
CA ALA A 23 5.16 -15.29 -15.35
C ALA A 23 4.98 -16.69 -14.74
N GLU A 24 5.67 -17.70 -15.29
CA GLU A 24 5.66 -19.07 -14.77
C GLU A 24 6.26 -19.15 -13.36
N ARG A 25 7.45 -18.55 -13.15
CA ARG A 25 8.14 -18.51 -11.86
C ARG A 25 7.30 -17.81 -10.79
N LEU A 26 6.61 -16.75 -11.16
CA LEU A 26 5.73 -15.97 -10.28
C LEU A 26 4.34 -16.60 -10.12
N ARG A 27 4.01 -17.63 -10.93
CA ARG A 27 2.70 -18.30 -10.99
C ARG A 27 1.55 -17.32 -11.25
N ILE A 28 1.78 -16.39 -12.18
CA ILE A 28 0.81 -15.39 -12.62
C ILE A 28 0.33 -15.69 -14.04
N ALA A 29 -0.83 -15.16 -14.43
CA ALA A 29 -1.32 -15.24 -15.80
C ALA A 29 -1.36 -13.86 -16.45
N VAL A 30 -0.97 -13.79 -17.72
CA VAL A 30 -0.98 -12.56 -18.51
C VAL A 30 -1.96 -12.73 -19.66
N SER A 31 -2.85 -11.77 -19.85
CA SER A 31 -3.82 -11.79 -20.93
C SER A 31 -4.09 -10.39 -21.50
N VAL A 32 -4.80 -10.35 -22.63
CA VAL A 32 -5.28 -9.11 -23.23
C VAL A 32 -6.73 -8.91 -22.83
N GLY A 33 -7.00 -7.79 -22.17
CA GLY A 33 -8.32 -7.38 -21.72
C GLY A 33 -9.07 -6.52 -22.73
N PRO A 34 -10.16 -5.88 -22.29
CA PRO A 34 -10.94 -4.96 -23.11
C PRO A 34 -10.06 -3.89 -23.76
N SER A 35 -10.34 -3.59 -25.03
CA SER A 35 -9.66 -2.54 -25.80
C SER A 35 -8.13 -2.67 -25.88
N GLY A 36 -7.59 -3.88 -25.70
CA GLY A 36 -6.16 -4.15 -25.81
C GLY A 36 -5.36 -3.92 -24.53
N ALA A 37 -6.00 -3.55 -23.42
CA ALA A 37 -5.32 -3.37 -22.14
C ALA A 37 -4.63 -4.66 -21.69
N ARG A 38 -3.44 -4.56 -21.11
CA ARG A 38 -2.76 -5.72 -20.53
C ARG A 38 -3.33 -6.05 -19.16
N LEU A 39 -3.63 -7.33 -18.93
CA LEU A 39 -4.10 -7.86 -17.66
C LEU A 39 -3.06 -8.81 -17.08
N ILE A 40 -2.75 -8.65 -15.78
CA ILE A 40 -1.90 -9.56 -15.01
C ILE A 40 -2.73 -10.06 -13.81
N ASP A 41 -3.18 -11.32 -13.89
CA ASP A 41 -3.79 -12.02 -12.77
C ASP A 41 -2.69 -12.56 -11.87
N ALA A 42 -2.64 -12.09 -10.62
CA ALA A 42 -1.64 -12.50 -9.65
C ALA A 42 -2.23 -13.26 -8.45
N GLY A 43 -3.49 -13.69 -8.50
CA GLY A 43 -4.09 -14.41 -7.37
C GLY A 43 -5.58 -14.70 -7.45
N ALA A 44 -6.27 -14.33 -8.53
CA ALA A 44 -7.70 -14.57 -8.70
C ALA A 44 -7.98 -15.98 -9.23
N ARG A 45 -7.43 -16.32 -10.39
CA ARG A 45 -7.57 -17.66 -11.01
C ARG A 45 -6.28 -18.47 -10.99
N VAL A 46 -5.19 -17.85 -10.54
CA VAL A 46 -3.86 -18.45 -10.42
C VAL A 46 -3.38 -18.36 -8.98
N THR A 47 -2.37 -19.16 -8.64
CA THR A 47 -1.83 -19.21 -7.27
C THR A 47 -1.10 -17.92 -6.87
N GLY A 48 -0.37 -17.31 -7.80
CA GLY A 48 0.55 -16.22 -7.50
C GLY A 48 1.61 -16.62 -6.48
N GLY A 49 2.05 -15.66 -5.66
CA GLY A 49 3.01 -15.93 -4.59
C GLY A 49 3.50 -14.67 -3.89
N ILE A 50 4.38 -14.87 -2.92
CA ILE A 50 4.98 -13.78 -2.15
C ILE A 50 5.84 -12.89 -3.04
N GLU A 51 6.68 -13.50 -3.89
CA GLU A 51 7.47 -12.78 -4.89
C GLU A 51 6.59 -11.95 -5.85
N ALA A 52 5.43 -12.47 -6.26
CA ALA A 52 4.48 -11.70 -7.08
C ALA A 52 3.91 -10.51 -6.29
N GLY A 53 3.56 -10.71 -5.01
CA GLY A 53 3.13 -9.64 -4.11
C GLY A 53 4.19 -8.57 -3.87
N ILE A 54 5.47 -8.95 -3.76
CA ILE A 54 6.60 -8.02 -3.67
C ILE A 54 6.67 -7.14 -4.91
N ARG A 55 6.64 -7.73 -6.12
CA ARG A 55 6.64 -6.96 -7.37
C ARG A 55 5.43 -6.03 -7.49
N ILE A 56 4.27 -6.50 -7.06
CA ILE A 56 3.05 -5.67 -7.03
C ILE A 56 3.22 -4.49 -6.06
N ALA A 57 3.81 -4.69 -4.88
CA ALA A 57 4.07 -3.62 -3.94
C ALA A 57 5.06 -2.58 -4.52
N GLU A 58 6.14 -3.02 -5.18
CA GLU A 58 7.07 -2.14 -5.89
C GLU A 58 6.38 -1.33 -7.00
N ILE A 59 5.48 -1.97 -7.76
CA ILE A 59 4.62 -1.31 -8.76
C ILE A 59 3.69 -0.30 -8.09
N CYS A 60 3.02 -0.67 -6.99
CA CYS A 60 2.17 0.25 -6.24
C CYS A 60 2.98 1.48 -5.81
N MET A 61 4.23 1.32 -5.41
CA MET A 61 5.14 2.42 -5.04
C MET A 61 5.75 3.17 -6.24
N GLY A 62 5.31 2.89 -7.47
CA GLY A 62 5.80 3.55 -8.69
C GLY A 62 7.28 3.32 -8.97
N GLY A 63 7.83 2.20 -8.48
CA GLY A 63 9.26 1.88 -8.56
C GLY A 63 10.18 2.79 -7.74
N LEU A 64 9.63 3.63 -6.85
CA LEU A 64 10.40 4.44 -5.89
C LEU A 64 10.55 3.77 -4.52
N GLY A 65 9.96 2.60 -4.33
CA GLY A 65 10.09 1.77 -3.14
C GLY A 65 10.93 0.53 -3.40
N SER A 66 11.67 0.09 -2.38
CA SER A 66 12.29 -1.23 -2.33
C SER A 66 11.52 -2.09 -1.35
N VAL A 67 11.08 -3.27 -1.80
CA VAL A 67 10.32 -4.21 -0.99
C VAL A 67 11.05 -5.55 -0.96
N ALA A 68 11.21 -6.12 0.22
CA ALA A 68 11.86 -7.43 0.39
C ALA A 68 11.13 -8.23 1.47
N ALA A 69 11.15 -9.55 1.35
CA ALA A 69 10.74 -10.42 2.44
C ALA A 69 11.96 -11.01 3.14
N SER A 70 11.93 -11.08 4.46
CA SER A 70 13.04 -11.53 5.29
C SER A 70 12.53 -12.38 6.47
N PHE A 71 13.39 -13.28 6.96
CA PHE A 71 13.12 -13.97 8.22
C PHE A 71 13.78 -13.20 9.36
N ASN A 72 12.97 -12.65 10.25
CA ASN A 72 13.43 -12.11 11.52
C ASN A 72 13.79 -13.26 12.47
N GLN A 73 15.08 -13.62 12.50
CA GLN A 73 15.63 -14.70 13.33
C GLN A 73 15.43 -14.49 14.83
N GLY A 74 15.20 -13.25 15.28
CA GLY A 74 14.94 -12.93 16.68
C GLY A 74 13.46 -12.96 17.07
N ALA A 75 12.54 -13.17 16.11
CA ALA A 75 11.11 -13.19 16.40
C ALA A 75 10.66 -14.59 16.84
N GLU A 76 10.03 -14.66 18.03
CA GLU A 76 9.44 -15.92 18.53
C GLU A 76 8.22 -16.38 17.71
N LYS A 77 7.43 -15.44 17.21
CA LYS A 77 6.22 -15.69 16.38
C LYS A 77 6.17 -14.76 15.17
N TRP A 78 5.59 -15.27 14.08
CA TRP A 78 5.51 -14.62 12.77
C TRP A 78 6.87 -14.06 12.30
N PRO A 79 7.90 -14.92 12.17
CA PRO A 79 9.25 -14.46 11.83
C PRO A 79 9.37 -14.02 10.37
N TYR A 80 8.43 -14.41 9.50
CA TYR A 80 8.48 -14.02 8.10
C TYR A 80 7.82 -12.65 7.91
N THR A 81 8.64 -11.66 7.57
CA THR A 81 8.26 -10.24 7.51
C THR A 81 8.46 -9.68 6.12
N ILE A 82 7.70 -8.64 5.80
CA ILE A 82 7.99 -7.73 4.70
C ILE A 82 8.77 -6.53 5.23
N GLU A 83 9.70 -6.02 4.45
CA GLU A 83 10.44 -4.78 4.66
C GLU A 83 10.22 -3.87 3.46
N VAL A 84 9.94 -2.60 3.73
CA VAL A 84 9.59 -1.58 2.74
C VAL A 84 10.39 -0.34 3.05
N ARG A 85 11.05 0.25 2.06
CA ARG A 85 11.78 1.51 2.23
C ARG A 85 11.69 2.40 1.00
N SER A 86 11.79 3.70 1.19
CA SER A 86 11.85 4.67 0.10
C SER A 86 12.54 5.95 0.55
N SER A 87 13.49 6.42 -0.26
CA SER A 87 14.07 7.77 -0.12
C SER A 87 13.20 8.87 -0.74
N GLN A 88 11.99 8.53 -1.19
CA GLN A 88 10.95 9.47 -1.61
C GLN A 88 9.58 8.99 -1.12
N PRO A 89 9.44 8.80 0.20
CA PRO A 89 8.34 8.01 0.76
C PRO A 89 6.98 8.66 0.51
N VAL A 90 6.88 9.99 0.56
CA VAL A 90 5.61 10.69 0.27
C VAL A 90 5.14 10.43 -1.15
N LEU A 91 6.03 10.52 -2.14
CA LEU A 91 5.65 10.29 -3.54
C LEU A 91 5.35 8.81 -3.80
N ALA A 92 6.22 7.92 -3.32
CA ALA A 92 6.06 6.48 -3.47
C ALA A 92 4.76 5.98 -2.83
N CYS A 93 4.49 6.42 -1.59
CA CYS A 93 3.34 5.97 -0.83
C CYS A 93 2.06 6.73 -1.20
N LEU A 94 2.01 8.05 -1.05
CA LEU A 94 0.77 8.82 -1.23
C LEU A 94 0.46 9.10 -2.71
N GLY A 95 1.50 9.43 -3.49
CA GLY A 95 1.35 9.74 -4.91
C GLY A 95 1.10 8.52 -5.78
N SER A 96 1.45 7.31 -5.31
CA SER A 96 1.33 6.07 -6.07
C SER A 96 0.65 4.96 -5.26
N GLN A 97 1.24 4.48 -4.17
CA GLN A 97 0.79 3.25 -3.48
C GLN A 97 -0.62 3.34 -2.90
N TYR A 98 -1.01 4.50 -2.36
CA TYR A 98 -2.30 4.72 -1.70
C TYR A 98 -3.47 4.25 -2.57
N ALA A 99 -4.38 3.49 -1.96
CA ALA A 99 -5.55 2.93 -2.62
C ALA A 99 -6.71 3.92 -2.64
N GLY A 100 -6.52 5.09 -3.25
CA GLY A 100 -7.50 6.17 -3.18
C GLY A 100 -8.45 6.28 -4.38
N TRP A 101 -8.19 5.57 -5.48
CA TRP A 101 -9.01 5.72 -6.69
C TRP A 101 -10.17 4.72 -6.72
N ASN A 102 -11.39 5.18 -6.44
CA ASN A 102 -12.59 4.35 -6.57
C ASN A 102 -12.95 4.07 -8.05
N LEU A 103 -12.81 2.82 -8.47
CA LEU A 103 -13.06 2.33 -9.82
C LEU A 103 -14.32 1.45 -9.90
N SER A 104 -15.41 1.91 -9.28
CA SER A 104 -16.69 1.18 -9.29
C SER A 104 -17.55 1.47 -10.51
N THR A 105 -18.27 0.43 -10.97
CA THR A 105 -19.36 0.48 -11.95
C THR A 105 -20.44 -0.52 -11.55
N GLU A 106 -21.57 -0.58 -12.26
CA GLU A 106 -22.63 -1.58 -12.03
C GLU A 106 -22.06 -3.00 -11.91
N GLY A 107 -22.18 -3.61 -10.72
CA GLY A 107 -21.72 -4.97 -10.45
C GLY A 107 -20.21 -5.16 -10.28
N TYR A 108 -19.40 -4.10 -10.29
CA TYR A 108 -17.95 -4.16 -10.12
C TYR A 108 -17.45 -3.11 -9.13
N PHE A 109 -16.61 -3.53 -8.18
CA PHE A 109 -15.97 -2.67 -7.20
C PHE A 109 -14.49 -3.03 -7.11
N ALA A 110 -13.63 -2.02 -7.21
CA ALA A 110 -12.21 -2.14 -6.90
C ALA A 110 -11.65 -0.79 -6.47
N MET A 111 -10.72 -0.84 -5.50
CA MET A 111 -9.88 0.30 -5.15
C MET A 111 -8.61 0.23 -6.01
N GLY A 112 -8.36 1.31 -6.76
CA GLY A 112 -7.18 1.47 -7.60
C GLY A 112 -6.01 2.05 -6.82
N SER A 113 -4.88 1.35 -6.87
CA SER A 113 -3.57 1.81 -6.40
C SER A 113 -2.60 1.93 -7.57
N GLY A 114 -1.44 2.52 -7.33
CA GLY A 114 -0.33 2.58 -8.28
C GLY A 114 -0.27 3.88 -9.07
N PRO A 115 0.74 3.99 -9.95
CA PRO A 115 1.18 5.27 -10.49
C PRO A 115 0.22 5.86 -11.53
N GLY A 116 -0.70 5.08 -12.09
CA GLY A 116 -1.77 5.62 -12.95
C GLY A 116 -2.61 6.71 -12.26
N ARG A 117 -2.66 6.72 -10.92
CA ARG A 117 -3.28 7.79 -10.12
C ARG A 117 -2.63 9.16 -10.34
N ALA A 118 -1.31 9.19 -10.47
CA ALA A 118 -0.52 10.40 -10.73
C ALA A 118 -0.59 10.89 -12.18
N LEU A 119 -1.33 10.21 -13.06
CA LEU A 119 -1.78 10.72 -14.36
C LEU A 119 -3.25 11.19 -14.27
N ALA A 120 -4.08 10.42 -13.59
CA ALA A 120 -5.53 10.65 -13.55
C ALA A 120 -5.98 11.81 -12.66
N HIS A 121 -5.29 12.04 -11.54
CA HIS A 121 -5.60 13.14 -10.61
C HIS A 121 -7.06 13.16 -10.14
N ALA A 122 -7.67 11.97 -10.02
CA ALA A 122 -9.08 11.81 -9.70
C ALA A 122 -9.41 12.07 -8.22
N GLU A 123 -8.40 12.28 -7.37
CA GLU A 123 -8.52 12.35 -5.91
C GLU A 123 -8.06 13.71 -5.36
N PRO A 124 -8.69 14.22 -4.28
CA PRO A 124 -8.29 15.49 -3.65
C PRO A 124 -6.82 15.55 -3.22
N LEU A 125 -6.22 14.41 -2.86
CA LEU A 125 -4.84 14.28 -2.41
C LEU A 125 -3.84 14.86 -3.43
N HIS A 126 -4.11 14.76 -4.74
CA HIS A 126 -3.25 15.32 -5.79
C HIS A 126 -3.30 16.85 -5.91
N LYS A 127 -4.13 17.52 -5.11
CA LYS A 127 -4.04 18.99 -4.91
C LYS A 127 -2.96 19.34 -3.88
N THR A 128 -2.75 18.47 -2.89
CA THR A 128 -1.67 18.58 -1.90
C THR A 128 -0.35 18.15 -2.51
N LEU A 129 -0.33 17.04 -3.24
CA LEU A 129 0.85 16.56 -3.95
C LEU A 129 1.05 17.38 -5.22
N THR A 130 2.09 18.21 -5.26
CA THR A 130 2.41 19.05 -6.43
C THR A 130 2.94 18.25 -7.63
N TYR A 131 3.35 17.00 -7.41
CA TYR A 131 3.85 16.10 -8.45
C TYR A 131 2.80 15.79 -9.54
N ARG A 132 3.26 15.70 -10.79
CA ARG A 132 2.47 15.34 -11.97
C ARG A 132 3.31 14.38 -12.80
N ASP A 133 2.81 13.16 -13.05
CA ASP A 133 3.54 12.22 -13.90
C ASP A 133 3.36 12.59 -15.38
N GLN A 134 4.32 12.20 -16.21
CA GLN A 134 4.21 12.30 -17.67
C GLN A 134 4.66 10.97 -18.28
N SER A 135 3.72 10.19 -18.79
CA SER A 135 4.00 8.91 -19.45
C SER A 135 2.97 8.63 -20.54
N SER A 136 3.39 7.87 -21.56
CA SER A 136 2.50 7.32 -22.59
C SER A 136 1.83 6.01 -22.18
N SER A 137 2.09 5.54 -20.95
CA SER A 137 1.56 4.30 -20.38
C SER A 137 1.00 4.56 -18.98
N ALA A 138 0.07 3.70 -18.53
CA ALA A 138 -0.40 3.76 -17.16
C ALA A 138 -0.51 2.37 -16.54
N VAL A 139 -0.03 2.24 -15.31
CA VAL A 139 -0.08 1.00 -14.53
C VAL A 139 -0.94 1.19 -13.29
N LEU A 140 -1.92 0.30 -13.11
CA LEU A 140 -2.76 0.26 -11.91
C LEU A 140 -2.77 -1.13 -11.29
N VAL A 141 -2.88 -1.16 -9.97
CA VAL A 141 -3.10 -2.36 -9.17
C VAL A 141 -4.50 -2.32 -8.58
N LEU A 142 -5.24 -3.41 -8.72
CA LEU A 142 -6.62 -3.55 -8.26
C LEU A 142 -6.72 -4.68 -7.24
N GLU A 143 -7.22 -4.36 -6.06
CA GLU A 143 -7.54 -5.38 -5.05
C GLU A 143 -8.91 -6.00 -5.35
N THR A 144 -8.93 -7.06 -6.16
CA THR A 144 -10.15 -7.71 -6.64
C THR A 144 -9.88 -9.12 -7.18
N ALA A 145 -10.92 -9.94 -7.23
CA ALA A 145 -10.91 -11.28 -7.83
C ALA A 145 -11.31 -11.30 -9.32
N GLU A 146 -11.71 -10.17 -9.89
CA GLU A 146 -12.16 -10.10 -11.28
C GLU A 146 -11.38 -9.02 -12.06
N PRO A 147 -11.07 -9.24 -13.35
CA PRO A 147 -10.43 -8.22 -14.16
C PRO A 147 -11.36 -7.00 -14.35
N PRO A 148 -10.80 -5.81 -14.65
CA PRO A 148 -11.62 -4.62 -14.86
C PRO A 148 -12.51 -4.78 -16.10
N PRO A 149 -13.82 -4.48 -16.01
CA PRO A 149 -14.72 -4.52 -17.16
C PRO A 149 -14.41 -3.38 -18.15
N PRO A 150 -14.91 -3.44 -19.40
CA PRO A 150 -14.66 -2.43 -20.42
C PRO A 150 -14.94 -0.98 -19.96
N LYS A 151 -16.04 -0.75 -19.23
CA LYS A 151 -16.39 0.56 -18.68
C LYS A 151 -15.32 1.12 -17.72
N VAL A 152 -14.66 0.26 -16.94
CA VAL A 152 -13.57 0.68 -16.04
C VAL A 152 -12.32 1.00 -16.85
N VAL A 153 -11.99 0.19 -17.86
CA VAL A 153 -10.85 0.46 -18.77
C VAL A 153 -11.03 1.81 -19.48
N GLU A 154 -12.23 2.09 -20.02
CA GLU A 154 -12.56 3.37 -20.65
C GLU A 154 -12.46 4.55 -19.67
N LYS A 155 -12.97 4.38 -18.44
CA LYS A 155 -12.87 5.40 -17.37
C LYS A 155 -11.41 5.74 -17.07
N VAL A 156 -10.56 4.72 -16.93
CA VAL A 156 -9.13 4.90 -16.65
C VAL A 156 -8.40 5.53 -17.83
N ALA A 157 -8.65 5.07 -19.06
CA ALA A 157 -8.06 5.64 -20.27
C ALA A 157 -8.38 7.14 -20.39
N LYS A 158 -9.65 7.51 -20.21
CA LYS A 158 -10.10 8.90 -20.25
C LYS A 158 -9.45 9.76 -19.15
N ALA A 159 -9.38 9.24 -17.93
CA ALA A 159 -8.84 10.01 -16.81
C ALA A 159 -7.32 10.20 -16.92
N THR A 160 -6.60 9.19 -17.38
CA THR A 160 -5.13 9.24 -17.53
C THR A 160 -4.67 9.90 -18.83
N GLY A 161 -5.53 10.02 -19.83
CA GLY A 161 -5.16 10.46 -21.17
C GLY A 161 -4.37 9.43 -21.98
N VAL A 162 -4.23 8.20 -21.48
CA VAL A 162 -3.48 7.11 -22.09
C VAL A 162 -4.39 6.24 -22.94
N GLN A 163 -3.89 5.77 -24.08
CA GLN A 163 -4.62 4.85 -24.96
C GLN A 163 -4.88 3.51 -24.25
N PRO A 164 -6.06 2.88 -24.42
CA PRO A 164 -6.38 1.62 -23.72
C PRO A 164 -5.33 0.51 -23.87
N GLN A 165 -4.73 0.35 -25.05
CA GLN A 165 -3.67 -0.65 -25.28
C GLN A 165 -2.37 -0.40 -24.50
N ASN A 166 -2.19 0.81 -23.96
CA ASN A 166 -1.04 1.18 -23.12
C ASN A 166 -1.38 1.15 -21.62
N LEU A 167 -2.56 0.64 -21.25
CA LEU A 167 -2.93 0.39 -19.86
C LEU A 167 -2.48 -1.01 -19.44
N THR A 168 -1.88 -1.09 -18.26
CA THR A 168 -1.61 -2.37 -17.57
C THR A 168 -2.37 -2.40 -16.26
N PHE A 169 -3.18 -3.43 -16.06
CA PHE A 169 -3.87 -3.73 -14.81
C PHE A 169 -3.28 -5.00 -14.19
N ILE A 170 -2.84 -4.90 -12.94
CA ILE A 170 -2.51 -6.06 -12.12
C ILE A 170 -3.61 -6.22 -11.08
N TYR A 171 -4.09 -7.44 -10.86
CA TYR A 171 -5.13 -7.68 -9.88
C TYR A 171 -4.87 -8.94 -9.05
N ALA A 172 -5.18 -8.84 -7.77
CA ALA A 172 -5.08 -9.92 -6.80
C ALA A 172 -6.11 -9.70 -5.68
N PRO A 173 -6.90 -10.72 -5.31
CA PRO A 173 -7.85 -10.61 -4.20
C PRO A 173 -7.11 -10.65 -2.86
N THR A 174 -7.69 -10.03 -1.83
CA THR A 174 -7.19 -9.97 -0.45
C THR A 174 -6.78 -11.35 0.09
N GLN A 175 -7.55 -12.40 -0.26
CA GLN A 175 -7.35 -13.78 0.18
C GLN A 175 -6.13 -14.47 -0.44
N SER A 176 -5.57 -13.93 -1.53
CA SER A 176 -4.42 -14.53 -2.22
C SER A 176 -3.10 -14.20 -1.51
N LEU A 177 -2.05 -14.99 -1.81
CA LEU A 177 -0.70 -14.71 -1.32
C LEU A 177 -0.21 -13.32 -1.78
N ALA A 178 -0.39 -13.01 -3.07
CA ALA A 178 0.06 -11.73 -3.63
C ALA A 178 -0.75 -10.55 -3.04
N GLY A 179 -2.06 -10.72 -2.87
CA GLY A 179 -2.95 -9.75 -2.23
C GLY A 179 -2.54 -9.49 -0.77
N SER A 180 -2.35 -10.54 0.01
CA SER A 180 -1.91 -10.41 1.41
C SER A 180 -0.57 -9.66 1.51
N VAL A 181 0.41 -10.00 0.67
CA VAL A 181 1.73 -9.35 0.69
C VAL A 181 1.66 -7.88 0.28
N GLN A 182 0.94 -7.54 -0.80
CA GLN A 182 0.85 -6.13 -1.22
C GLN A 182 0.16 -5.25 -0.18
N ILE A 183 -0.84 -5.79 0.54
CA ILE A 183 -1.53 -5.05 1.61
C ILE A 183 -0.56 -4.80 2.76
N VAL A 184 0.13 -5.83 3.24
CA VAL A 184 1.08 -5.71 4.36
C VAL A 184 2.25 -4.79 4.00
N ALA A 185 2.67 -4.76 2.74
CA ALA A 185 3.69 -3.84 2.23
C ALA A 185 3.25 -2.36 2.24
N ARG A 186 2.02 -2.04 2.64
CA ARG A 186 1.54 -0.67 2.89
C ARG A 186 1.90 -0.15 4.28
N VAL A 187 2.65 -0.91 5.08
CA VAL A 187 3.07 -0.49 6.43
C VAL A 187 3.70 0.91 6.47
N LEU A 188 4.53 1.25 5.47
CA LEU A 188 5.08 2.61 5.35
C LEU A 188 3.97 3.59 4.92
N GLU A 189 3.18 3.24 3.90
CA GLU A 189 2.12 4.11 3.36
C GLU A 189 1.10 4.54 4.40
N VAL A 190 0.62 3.64 5.26
CA VAL A 190 -0.35 3.99 6.31
C VAL A 190 0.22 5.00 7.31
N ALA A 191 1.54 4.97 7.54
CA ALA A 191 2.22 5.96 8.38
C ALA A 191 2.26 7.34 7.70
N LEU A 192 2.56 7.38 6.40
CA LEU A 192 2.55 8.62 5.61
C LEU A 192 1.13 9.19 5.48
N HIS A 193 0.13 8.33 5.32
CA HIS A 193 -1.27 8.74 5.25
C HIS A 193 -1.72 9.37 6.57
N LYS A 194 -1.38 8.75 7.70
CA LYS A 194 -1.69 9.32 9.01
C LYS A 194 -0.88 10.60 9.30
N ALA A 195 0.39 10.68 8.89
CA ALA A 195 1.16 11.92 8.98
C ALA A 195 0.48 13.08 8.23
N HIS A 196 -0.07 12.80 7.04
CA HIS A 196 -0.88 13.77 6.28
C HIS A 196 -2.16 14.20 7.02
N GLU A 197 -2.88 13.24 7.62
CA GLU A 197 -4.09 13.53 8.39
C GLU A 197 -3.80 14.37 9.64
N LEU A 198 -2.69 14.10 10.32
CA LEU A 198 -2.14 14.89 11.42
C LEU A 198 -1.60 16.26 11.00
N LYS A 199 -1.64 16.58 9.71
CA LYS A 199 -1.15 17.84 9.11
C LYS A 199 0.35 18.09 9.32
N PHE A 200 1.13 17.00 9.48
CA PHE A 200 2.58 17.11 9.42
C PHE A 200 3.01 17.57 8.01
N PRO A 201 3.95 18.51 7.87
CA PRO A 201 4.39 18.96 6.56
C PRO A 201 5.03 17.81 5.77
N LEU A 202 4.35 17.36 4.71
CA LEU A 202 4.83 16.22 3.92
C LEU A 202 6.18 16.48 3.25
N ASP A 203 6.49 17.73 2.94
CA ASP A 203 7.80 18.14 2.39
C ASP A 203 8.95 17.96 3.39
N ASP A 204 8.65 17.88 4.68
CA ASP A 204 9.66 17.68 5.73
C ASP A 204 9.96 16.19 5.97
N ILE A 205 9.19 15.27 5.38
CA ILE A 205 9.49 13.83 5.43
C ILE A 205 10.52 13.47 4.36
N VAL A 206 11.73 13.12 4.79
CA VAL A 206 12.90 12.92 3.92
C VAL A 206 13.06 11.49 3.45
N ASP A 207 13.00 10.53 4.38
CA ASP A 207 13.22 9.11 4.12
C ASP A 207 12.34 8.29 5.08
N GLY A 208 12.11 7.02 4.76
CA GLY A 208 11.30 6.15 5.59
C GLY A 208 11.46 4.68 5.25
N ALA A 209 11.32 3.86 6.29
CA ALA A 209 11.27 2.42 6.19
C ALA A 209 10.18 1.86 7.11
N GLY A 210 9.64 0.71 6.76
CA GLY A 210 8.68 -0.01 7.58
C GLY A 210 8.79 -1.52 7.42
N SER A 211 8.31 -2.25 8.42
CA SER A 211 8.24 -3.70 8.39
C SER A 211 6.98 -4.20 9.08
N ALA A 212 6.40 -5.28 8.56
CA ALA A 212 5.25 -5.95 9.15
C ALA A 212 5.31 -7.47 8.87
N PRO A 213 4.77 -8.32 9.77
CA PRO A 213 4.69 -9.76 9.54
C PRO A 213 3.77 -10.10 8.37
N ILE A 214 4.14 -11.11 7.58
CA ILE A 214 3.28 -11.65 6.52
C ILE A 214 2.31 -12.65 7.18
N PRO A 215 1.00 -12.37 7.24
CA PRO A 215 0.03 -13.28 7.83
C PRO A 215 -0.23 -14.46 6.88
N ALA A 216 -0.72 -15.56 7.42
CA ALA A 216 -1.24 -16.65 6.60
C ALA A 216 -2.50 -16.18 5.84
N PRO A 217 -2.58 -16.41 4.51
CA PRO A 217 -3.78 -16.11 3.75
C PRO A 217 -4.99 -16.87 4.30
N HIS A 218 -6.18 -16.32 4.11
CA HIS A 218 -7.41 -16.92 4.60
C HIS A 218 -8.48 -16.94 3.49
N PRO A 219 -9.25 -18.03 3.30
CA PRO A 219 -10.24 -18.12 2.23
C PRO A 219 -11.48 -17.25 2.46
N ASP A 220 -11.87 -17.02 3.72
CA ASP A 220 -12.90 -16.03 4.06
C ASP A 220 -12.35 -14.60 3.90
N PHE A 221 -13.08 -13.77 3.15
CA PHE A 221 -12.69 -12.39 2.82
C PHE A 221 -12.51 -11.53 4.08
N LEU A 222 -13.46 -11.59 5.01
CA LEU A 222 -13.45 -10.74 6.19
C LEU A 222 -12.30 -11.10 7.13
N ALA A 223 -11.99 -12.38 7.27
CA ALA A 223 -10.80 -12.83 8.00
C ALA A 223 -9.49 -12.46 7.29
N ALA A 224 -9.40 -12.57 5.96
CA ALA A 224 -8.21 -12.15 5.21
C ALA A 224 -7.96 -10.64 5.34
N MET A 225 -9.01 -9.83 5.19
CA MET A 225 -8.97 -8.39 5.40
C MET A 225 -8.57 -8.04 6.83
N GLY A 226 -9.12 -8.74 7.82
CA GLY A 226 -8.73 -8.60 9.22
C GLY A 226 -7.25 -8.86 9.45
N ARG A 227 -6.76 -10.03 9.02
CA ARG A 227 -5.36 -10.46 9.22
C ARG A 227 -4.35 -9.53 8.57
N THR A 228 -4.61 -9.08 7.34
CA THR A 228 -3.69 -8.22 6.60
C THR A 228 -3.60 -6.82 7.19
N ASN A 229 -4.72 -6.24 7.65
CA ASN A 229 -4.71 -4.97 8.39
C ASN A 229 -4.08 -5.13 9.78
N ASP A 230 -4.45 -6.17 10.52
CA ASP A 230 -3.94 -6.43 11.88
C ASP A 230 -2.44 -6.70 11.91
N ALA A 231 -1.87 -7.27 10.85
CA ALA A 231 -0.43 -7.40 10.68
C ALA A 231 0.29 -6.03 10.74
N ILE A 232 -0.34 -4.98 10.20
CA ILE A 232 0.19 -3.60 10.26
C ILE A 232 -0.17 -2.94 11.59
N ILE A 233 -1.45 -2.96 11.96
CA ILE A 233 -2.01 -2.28 13.15
C ILE A 233 -1.31 -2.76 14.43
N TYR A 234 -1.04 -4.06 14.54
CA TYR A 234 -0.49 -4.68 15.74
C TYR A 234 0.95 -5.19 15.58
N GLY A 235 1.43 -5.36 14.34
CA GLY A 235 2.76 -5.88 14.05
C GLY A 235 3.70 -4.92 13.31
N GLY A 236 3.17 -3.83 12.75
CA GLY A 236 3.92 -2.90 11.93
C GLY A 236 4.89 -2.04 12.74
N THR A 237 6.10 -1.86 12.25
CA THR A 237 7.09 -0.92 12.78
C THR A 237 7.51 0.02 11.65
N VAL A 238 7.53 1.32 11.90
CA VAL A 238 7.96 2.33 10.92
C VAL A 238 9.01 3.24 11.51
N GLN A 239 10.03 3.58 10.73
CA GLN A 239 10.95 4.66 11.00
C GLN A 239 10.83 5.74 9.92
N LEU A 240 10.68 6.99 10.33
CA LEU A 240 10.68 8.17 9.47
C LEU A 240 11.87 9.07 9.83
N PHE A 241 12.47 9.66 8.81
CA PHE A 241 13.48 10.71 8.96
C PHE A 241 12.87 12.03 8.49
N VAL A 242 12.83 13.03 9.37
CA VAL A 242 12.14 14.29 9.12
C VAL A 242 13.02 15.50 9.40
N ARG A 243 12.74 16.60 8.69
CA ARG A 243 13.27 17.94 8.97
C ARG A 243 12.33 18.73 9.88
N GLY A 244 12.82 19.87 10.36
CA GLY A 244 12.08 20.78 11.23
C GLY A 244 12.35 20.55 12.71
N GLU A 245 11.57 21.23 13.54
CA GLU A 245 11.74 21.24 15.00
C GLU A 245 11.62 19.84 15.62
N ALA A 246 12.50 19.53 16.58
CA ALA A 246 12.49 18.24 17.28
C ALA A 246 11.14 17.96 17.98
N ASP A 247 10.48 18.99 18.53
CA ASP A 247 9.16 18.87 19.15
C ASP A 247 8.08 18.40 18.15
N ALA A 248 8.15 18.83 16.89
CA ALA A 248 7.21 18.38 15.86
C ALA A 248 7.43 16.90 15.50
N ALA A 249 8.69 16.46 15.47
CA ALA A 249 9.03 15.05 15.28
C ALA A 249 8.57 14.19 16.48
N HIS A 250 8.72 14.71 17.70
CA HIS A 250 8.24 14.06 18.92
C HIS A 250 6.71 13.91 18.91
N GLU A 251 5.98 14.97 18.63
CA GLU A 251 4.51 14.95 18.54
C GLU A 251 4.03 13.98 17.44
N LEU A 252 4.71 13.95 16.29
CA LEU A 252 4.43 12.98 15.23
C LEU A 252 4.62 11.56 15.75
N ALA A 253 5.73 11.27 16.43
CA ALA A 253 5.99 9.94 16.98
C ALA A 253 4.90 9.50 17.95
N GLU A 254 4.44 10.37 18.86
CA GLU A 254 3.41 10.03 19.84
C GLU A 254 2.03 9.75 19.22
N LYS A 255 1.65 10.50 18.18
CA LYS A 255 0.30 10.45 17.60
C LYS A 255 0.14 9.40 16.50
N LEU A 256 1.22 9.04 15.80
CA LEU A 256 1.18 8.17 14.62
C LEU A 256 0.82 6.70 14.94
N PRO A 257 1.23 6.07 16.05
CA PRO A 257 0.90 4.67 16.33
C PRO A 257 -0.61 4.36 16.33
N SER A 258 -0.97 3.12 15.97
CA SER A 258 -2.36 2.64 15.94
C SER A 258 -3.07 2.76 17.29
N ARG A 259 -2.34 2.58 18.39
CA ARG A 259 -2.88 2.71 19.75
C ARG A 259 -3.38 4.10 20.13
N ALA A 260 -3.08 5.13 19.33
CA ALA A 260 -3.65 6.46 19.51
C ALA A 260 -5.10 6.55 18.99
N SER A 261 -5.57 5.53 18.26
CA SER A 261 -6.95 5.43 17.79
C SER A 261 -7.90 5.00 18.90
N ARG A 262 -9.13 5.52 18.88
CA ARG A 262 -10.20 5.09 19.80
C ARG A 262 -10.71 3.67 19.52
N ASP A 263 -10.48 3.15 18.33
CA ASP A 263 -10.93 1.82 17.88
C ASP A 263 -9.83 0.75 18.06
N TYR A 264 -8.70 1.08 18.69
CA TYR A 264 -7.64 0.12 19.02
C TYR A 264 -8.09 -0.87 20.11
N GLY A 265 -7.65 -2.14 20.00
CA GLY A 265 -7.72 -3.12 21.09
C GLY A 265 -8.48 -4.41 20.77
N GLU A 266 -8.90 -4.60 19.52
CA GLU A 266 -9.56 -5.80 19.04
C GLU A 266 -9.21 -6.09 17.57
N PRO A 267 -9.33 -7.35 17.09
CA PRO A 267 -9.05 -7.66 15.69
C PRO A 267 -9.88 -6.81 14.72
N PHE A 268 -9.27 -6.33 13.63
CA PHE A 268 -9.94 -5.42 12.67
C PHE A 268 -11.25 -5.98 12.12
N ARG A 269 -11.35 -7.31 11.96
CA ARG A 269 -12.59 -7.98 11.56
C ARG A 269 -13.76 -7.72 12.51
N GLU A 270 -13.50 -7.58 13.82
CA GLU A 270 -14.52 -7.32 14.83
C GLU A 270 -14.89 -5.84 14.86
N VAL A 271 -13.91 -4.93 14.70
CA VAL A 271 -14.16 -3.50 14.45
C VAL A 271 -15.11 -3.34 13.26
N PHE A 272 -14.79 -3.99 12.14
CA PHE A 272 -15.55 -3.90 10.89
C PHE A 272 -16.98 -4.44 11.02
N LYS A 273 -17.17 -5.55 11.78
CA LYS A 273 -18.50 -6.08 12.09
C LYS A 273 -19.30 -5.14 12.97
N ARG A 274 -18.69 -4.53 14.00
CA ARG A 274 -19.37 -3.58 14.90
C ARG A 274 -19.97 -2.42 14.11
N VAL A 275 -19.24 -1.89 13.14
CA VAL A 275 -19.70 -0.81 12.26
C VAL A 275 -20.52 -1.28 11.06
N LYS A 276 -20.92 -2.56 11.03
CA LYS A 276 -21.75 -3.18 9.97
C LYS A 276 -21.17 -2.98 8.55
N GLY A 277 -19.85 -2.96 8.44
CA GLY A 277 -19.13 -2.79 7.18
C GLY A 277 -19.00 -1.35 6.69
N ASP A 278 -19.41 -0.36 7.48
CA ASP A 278 -19.18 1.05 7.16
C ASP A 278 -17.75 1.46 7.51
N PHE A 279 -16.85 1.43 6.52
CA PHE A 279 -15.47 1.88 6.66
C PHE A 279 -15.35 3.32 7.18
N TYR A 280 -16.31 4.21 6.88
CA TYR A 280 -16.25 5.62 7.31
C TYR A 280 -16.56 5.81 8.79
N ALA A 281 -17.15 4.81 9.44
CA ALA A 281 -17.44 4.85 10.87
C ALA A 281 -16.24 4.43 11.74
N ILE A 282 -15.22 3.80 11.14
CA ILE A 282 -13.96 3.45 11.81
C ILE A 282 -13.11 4.71 11.91
N ASP A 283 -12.48 4.92 13.07
CA ASP A 283 -11.48 5.96 13.21
C ASP A 283 -10.36 5.77 12.15
N PRO A 284 -10.17 6.73 11.21
CA PRO A 284 -9.18 6.59 10.15
C PRO A 284 -7.75 6.49 10.70
N HIS A 285 -7.51 6.94 11.95
CA HIS A 285 -6.22 6.82 12.61
C HIS A 285 -5.91 5.39 13.09
N LEU A 286 -6.86 4.44 13.04
CA LEU A 286 -6.60 3.03 13.34
C LEU A 286 -5.63 2.41 12.34
N PHE A 287 -5.76 2.78 11.06
CA PHE A 287 -4.89 2.32 9.97
C PHE A 287 -3.52 2.99 10.07
N SER A 288 -2.70 2.52 10.99
CA SER A 288 -1.34 3.01 11.23
C SER A 288 -0.49 1.91 11.87
N PRO A 289 0.85 2.01 11.85
CA PRO A 289 1.72 0.98 12.40
C PRO A 289 1.60 0.87 13.93
N ALA A 290 1.97 -0.29 14.46
CA ALA A 290 1.99 -0.53 15.90
C ALA A 290 3.08 0.28 16.62
N GLU A 291 4.28 0.35 16.05
CA GLU A 291 5.43 1.09 16.58
C GLU A 291 5.95 2.11 15.57
N VAL A 292 6.30 3.30 16.06
CA VAL A 292 6.81 4.41 15.24
C VAL A 292 8.07 4.97 15.86
N ILE A 293 9.06 5.24 15.01
CA ILE A 293 10.31 5.89 15.32
C ILE A 293 10.42 7.11 14.40
N VAL A 294 10.62 8.30 14.95
CA VAL A 294 10.80 9.53 14.15
C VAL A 294 12.12 10.17 14.54
N THR A 295 13.01 10.33 13.57
CA THR A 295 14.29 11.00 13.73
C THR A 295 14.22 12.41 13.16
N ALA A 296 14.42 13.42 14.00
CA ALA A 296 14.59 14.82 13.60
C ALA A 296 16.04 15.04 13.15
N ILE A 297 16.30 15.01 11.85
CA ILE A 297 17.67 14.96 11.31
C ILE A 297 18.45 16.26 11.52
N ASP A 298 17.75 17.39 11.66
CA ASP A 298 18.37 18.70 11.88
C ASP A 298 18.93 18.83 13.31
N TYR A 299 18.41 18.03 14.25
CA TYR A 299 18.78 18.05 15.68
C TYR A 299 19.48 16.77 16.15
N GLY A 300 19.40 15.67 15.39
CA GLY A 300 19.97 14.37 15.74
C GLY A 300 19.19 13.60 16.80
N GLU A 301 17.96 14.03 17.10
CA GLU A 301 17.10 13.42 18.12
C GLU A 301 16.18 12.37 17.51
N THR A 302 15.86 11.33 18.27
CA THR A 302 14.98 10.24 17.83
C THR A 302 13.97 9.91 18.91
N PHE A 303 12.70 9.92 18.51
CA PHE A 303 11.56 9.66 19.36
C PHE A 303 10.92 8.33 18.97
N ARG A 304 10.52 7.54 19.96
CA ARG A 304 9.89 6.23 19.75
C ARG A 304 8.61 6.16 20.57
N ALA A 305 7.54 5.71 19.94
CA ALA A 305 6.26 5.48 20.60
C ALA A 305 5.50 4.30 19.97
N GLY A 306 4.46 3.85 20.68
CA GLY A 306 3.73 2.65 20.31
C GLY A 306 4.41 1.38 20.81
N GLY A 307 4.31 0.31 20.04
CA GLY A 307 4.88 -1.00 20.33
C GLY A 307 4.03 -2.11 19.74
N ARG A 308 4.69 -3.16 19.23
CA ARG A 308 4.01 -4.36 18.71
C ARG A 308 3.16 -5.02 19.80
N ASP A 309 1.98 -5.47 19.43
CA ASP A 309 1.03 -6.14 20.32
C ASP A 309 0.91 -7.61 19.95
N PHE A 310 1.78 -8.44 20.54
CA PHE A 310 1.80 -9.88 20.30
C PHE A 310 0.53 -10.58 20.76
N GLY A 311 -0.17 -10.03 21.76
CA GLY A 311 -1.47 -10.53 22.20
C GLY A 311 -2.52 -10.36 21.10
N MET A 312 -2.57 -9.18 20.47
CA MET A 312 -3.47 -8.95 19.33
C MET A 312 -3.10 -9.78 18.10
N LEU A 313 -1.81 -9.87 17.79
CA LEU A 313 -1.34 -10.70 16.69
C LEU A 313 -1.74 -12.16 16.90
N GLU A 314 -1.67 -12.69 18.13
CA GLU A 314 -2.14 -14.05 18.43
C GLU A 314 -3.65 -14.19 18.21
N ARG A 315 -4.44 -13.21 18.68
CA ARG A 315 -5.92 -13.25 18.53
C ARG A 315 -6.38 -13.14 17.08
N SER A 316 -5.60 -12.52 16.20
CA SER A 316 -5.95 -12.27 14.79
C SER A 316 -5.32 -13.26 13.82
N LEU A 317 -4.02 -13.52 13.99
CA LEU A 317 -3.20 -14.31 13.08
C LEU A 317 -3.00 -15.77 13.53
N GLY A 318 -3.24 -16.06 14.82
CA GLY A 318 -3.19 -17.42 15.38
C GLY A 318 -4.34 -18.32 14.95
#